data_AF-A0A0L0FB13-F1
#
_entry.id   AF-A0A0L0FB13-F1
#
_cell.length_a   1.000
_cell.length_b   1.000
_cell.length_c   1.000
_cell.angle_alpha   90.00
_cell.angle_beta   90.00
_cell.angle_gamma   90.00
#
_symmetry.space_group_name_H-M   'P 1'
#
loop_
_entity.id
_entity.type
_entity.pdbx_description
1 polymer ?
#
loop_
_entity_poly.entity_id
_entity_poly.type
_entity_poly.pdbx_seq_one_letter_code
_entity_poly.pdbx_strand_id
1 'polypeptide(L)'
;QQDKKDDVLVGVKSTALRFGDQTRAYLAGFSGLTVAGLFLAGHNAGMGMPYDIAVTASAAHLTWQVATANFDNPKDCMDKFVSNNWIGCMVFGGILANQLLV
;
A
#
# COMPACT_ATOMS: atom_id res chain seq x y z
N GLN A 1 13.84 7.79 1.90
CA GLN A 1 12.51 8.42 1.74
C GLN A 1 12.72 9.80 1.19
N GLN A 2 11.75 10.31 0.42
CA GLN A 2 11.84 11.57 -0.31
C GLN A 2 12.22 12.77 0.59
N ASP A 3 11.65 12.86 1.80
CA ASP A 3 11.81 14.02 2.69
C ASP A 3 12.90 13.85 3.75
N LYS A 4 13.68 12.76 3.74
CA LYS A 4 14.66 12.45 4.81
C LYS A 4 15.65 13.59 5.07
N LYS A 5 16.15 14.25 4.01
CA LYS A 5 17.15 15.32 4.12
C LYS A 5 16.53 16.61 4.65
N ASP A 6 15.33 16.93 4.19
CA ASP A 6 14.61 18.14 4.57
C ASP A 6 14.09 18.04 6.00
N ASP A 7 13.61 16.86 6.41
CA ASP A 7 13.20 16.57 7.79
C ASP A 7 14.36 16.80 8.78
N VAL A 8 15.57 16.35 8.44
CA VAL A 8 16.76 16.57 9.27
C VAL A 8 17.12 18.06 9.34
N LEU A 9 17.06 18.76 8.21
CA LEU A 9 17.40 20.18 8.14
C LEU A 9 16.47 21.05 8.98
N VAL A 10 15.17 20.72 9.01
CA VAL A 10 14.12 21.47 9.72
C VAL A 10 13.88 20.93 11.14
N GLY A 11 14.51 19.81 11.52
CA GLY A 11 14.40 19.19 12.85
C GLY A 11 13.09 18.41 13.06
N VAL A 12 12.41 18.01 11.98
CA VAL A 12 11.19 17.22 12.02
C VAL A 12 11.52 15.78 12.41
N LYS A 13 10.83 15.23 13.41
CA LYS A 13 10.99 13.83 13.85
C LYS A 13 10.02 12.93 13.09
N SER A 14 10.39 12.51 11.88
CA SER A 14 9.57 11.60 11.07
C SER A 14 9.87 10.12 11.31
N THR A 15 8.91 9.26 10.98
CA THR A 15 9.09 7.80 10.96
C THR A 15 10.14 7.38 9.94
N ALA A 16 10.37 8.19 8.90
CA ALA A 16 11.49 8.09 7.97
C ALA A 16 12.82 7.94 8.69
N LEU A 17 13.05 8.86 9.64
CA LEU A 17 14.27 8.97 10.41
C LEU A 17 14.34 7.89 11.49
N ARG A 18 13.20 7.61 12.14
CA ARG A 18 13.11 6.56 13.17
C ARG A 18 13.33 5.15 12.63
N PHE A 19 12.75 4.83 11.49
CA PHE A 19 12.85 3.48 10.91
C PHE A 19 14.15 3.28 10.12
N GLY A 20 14.81 4.36 9.69
CA GLY A 20 16.16 4.28 9.12
C GLY A 20 16.23 3.33 7.91
N ASP A 21 16.96 2.23 8.06
CA ASP A 21 17.14 1.19 7.04
C ASP A 21 16.04 0.12 7.11
N GLN A 22 15.28 0.07 8.20
CA GLN A 22 14.17 -0.85 8.41
C GLN A 22 12.86 -0.37 7.75
N THR A 23 12.87 0.79 7.08
CA THR A 23 11.67 1.34 6.41
C THR A 23 10.96 0.31 5.53
N ARG A 24 11.71 -0.54 4.81
CA ARG A 24 11.13 -1.61 3.99
C ARG A 24 10.35 -2.63 4.81
N ALA A 25 10.90 -3.07 5.93
CA ALA A 25 10.27 -4.08 6.80
C ALA A 25 8.99 -3.54 7.43
N TYR A 26 9.02 -2.31 7.95
CA TYR A 26 7.82 -1.65 8.48
C TYR A 26 6.76 -1.43 7.41
N LEU A 27 7.16 -0.98 6.22
CA LEU A 27 6.24 -0.79 5.11
C LEU A 27 5.59 -2.11 4.69
N ALA A 28 6.38 -3.20 4.59
CA ALA A 28 5.85 -4.54 4.34
C ALA A 28 4.85 -4.98 5.41
N GLY A 29 5.15 -4.74 6.69
CA GLY A 29 4.25 -5.04 7.80
C GLY A 29 2.92 -4.28 7.71
N PHE A 30 2.97 -2.97 7.47
CA PHE A 30 1.76 -2.16 7.30
C PHE A 30 0.97 -2.56 6.05
N SER A 31 1.63 -2.83 4.92
CA SER A 31 0.96 -3.34 3.71
C SER A 31 0.27 -4.67 3.99
N GLY A 32 0.90 -5.58 4.73
CA GLY A 32 0.29 -6.85 5.14
C GLY A 32 -0.96 -6.63 6.01
N LEU A 33 -0.90 -5.73 6.99
CA LEU A 33 -2.05 -5.37 7.82
C LEU A 33 -3.18 -4.75 7.00
N THR A 34 -2.88 -3.90 6.01
CA THR A 34 -3.87 -3.34 5.09
C THR A 34 -4.58 -4.44 4.31
N VAL A 35 -3.83 -5.37 3.70
CA VAL A 35 -4.40 -6.48 2.93
C VAL A 35 -5.26 -7.39 3.83
N ALA A 36 -4.77 -7.72 5.03
CA ALA A 36 -5.54 -8.51 5.99
C ALA A 36 -6.84 -7.80 6.41
N GLY A 37 -6.78 -6.49 6.66
CA GLY A 37 -7.94 -5.67 6.98
C GLY A 37 -8.97 -5.63 5.85
N LEU A 38 -8.52 -5.58 4.59
CA LEU A 38 -9.41 -5.63 3.42
C LEU A 38 -10.11 -6.99 3.31
N PHE A 39 -9.40 -8.11 3.44
CA PHE A 39 -10.02 -9.44 3.46
C PHE A 39 -11.03 -9.59 4.61
N LEU A 40 -10.68 -9.13 5.81
CA LEU A 40 -11.60 -9.17 6.97
C LEU A 40 -12.85 -8.31 6.72
N ALA A 41 -12.68 -7.12 6.15
CA ALA A 41 -13.80 -6.25 5.80
C ALA A 41 -14.71 -6.89 4.75
N GLY A 42 -14.13 -7.47 3.69
CA GLY A 42 -14.88 -8.19 2.65
C GLY A 42 -15.65 -9.37 3.21
N HIS A 43 -15.00 -10.20 4.04
CA HIS A 43 -15.64 -11.34 4.70
C HIS A 43 -16.83 -10.89 5.56
N ASN A 44 -16.65 -9.86 6.40
CA ASN A 44 -17.71 -9.33 7.26
C ASN A 44 -18.85 -8.68 6.46
N ALA A 45 -18.57 -8.17 5.26
CA ALA A 45 -19.54 -7.59 4.36
C ALA A 45 -20.21 -8.63 3.44
N GLY A 46 -19.88 -9.92 3.56
CA GLY A 46 -20.42 -10.98 2.71
C GLY A 46 -19.99 -10.88 1.24
N MET A 47 -18.84 -10.27 0.97
CA MET A 47 -18.30 -10.16 -0.38
C MET A 47 -17.84 -11.53 -0.89
N GLY A 48 -17.99 -11.77 -2.19
CA GLY A 48 -17.64 -13.02 -2.85
C GLY A 48 -16.37 -12.92 -3.71
N MET A 49 -16.21 -13.91 -4.59
CA MET A 49 -15.00 -14.11 -5.40
C MET A 49 -14.51 -12.86 -6.18
N PRO A 50 -15.36 -12.03 -6.80
CA PRO A 50 -14.89 -10.84 -7.52
C PRO A 50 -14.11 -9.86 -6.63
N TYR A 51 -14.54 -9.69 -5.37
CA TYR A 51 -13.86 -8.85 -4.40
C TYR A 51 -12.52 -9.46 -3.97
N ASP A 52 -12.48 -10.75 -3.67
CA ASP A 52 -11.26 -11.44 -3.23
C ASP A 52 -10.16 -11.40 -4.29
N ILE A 53 -10.52 -11.52 -5.58
CA ILE A 53 -9.60 -11.38 -6.70
C ILE A 53 -9.01 -9.96 -6.74
N ALA A 54 -9.84 -8.94 -6.55
CA ALA A 54 -9.39 -7.55 -6.56
C ALA A 54 -8.46 -7.21 -5.37
N VAL A 55 -8.75 -7.73 -4.17
CA VAL A 55 -7.88 -7.59 -3.00
C VAL A 55 -6.57 -8.33 -3.21
N THR A 56 -6.59 -9.52 -3.81
CA THR A 56 -5.39 -10.28 -4.16
C THR A 56 -4.51 -9.53 -5.17
N ALA A 57 -5.11 -8.94 -6.20
CA ALA A 57 -4.39 -8.11 -7.17
C ALA A 57 -3.76 -6.86 -6.50
N SER A 58 -4.50 -6.23 -5.58
CA SER A 58 -4.00 -5.12 -4.77
C SER A 58 -2.83 -5.51 -3.89
N ALA A 59 -2.88 -6.70 -3.27
CA ALA A 59 -1.80 -7.25 -2.48
C ALA A 59 -0.54 -7.49 -3.32
N ALA A 60 -0.69 -8.10 -4.51
CA ALA A 60 0.43 -8.31 -5.43
C ALA A 60 1.07 -6.98 -5.87
N HIS A 61 0.25 -5.96 -6.16
CA HIS A 61 0.73 -4.62 -6.50
C HIS A 61 1.53 -3.98 -5.35
N LEU A 62 0.99 -4.03 -4.12
CA LEU A 62 1.68 -3.55 -2.92
C LEU A 62 3.00 -4.30 -2.69
N THR A 63 3.01 -5.63 -2.80
CA THR A 63 4.24 -6.42 -2.66
C THR A 63 5.29 -6.00 -3.68
N TRP A 64 4.92 -5.80 -4.94
CA TRP A 64 5.83 -5.31 -5.98
C TRP A 64 6.38 -3.91 -5.65
N GLN A 65 5.54 -2.97 -5.22
CA GLN A 65 5.98 -1.63 -4.81
C GLN A 65 6.98 -1.70 -3.66
N VAL A 66 6.67 -2.46 -2.61
CA VAL A 66 7.53 -2.59 -1.42
C VAL A 66 8.82 -3.32 -1.75
N ALA A 67 8.81 -4.31 -2.64
CA ALA A 67 10.01 -5.05 -3.05
C ALA A 67 10.94 -4.22 -3.95
N THR A 68 10.38 -3.38 -4.82
CA THR A 68 11.16 -2.60 -5.80
C THR A 68 11.46 -1.17 -5.36
N ALA A 69 10.93 -0.71 -4.22
CA ALA A 69 11.15 0.64 -3.71
C ALA A 69 12.64 0.96 -3.53
N ASN A 70 13.09 2.02 -4.20
CA ASN A 70 14.38 2.64 -3.98
C ASN A 70 14.18 3.86 -3.08
N PHE A 71 14.40 3.67 -1.78
CA PHE A 71 14.19 4.72 -0.78
C PHE A 71 15.21 5.87 -0.91
N ASP A 72 16.31 5.71 -1.63
CA ASP A 72 17.30 6.76 -1.82
C ASP A 72 17.03 7.61 -3.06
N ASN A 73 16.03 7.24 -3.87
CA ASN A 73 15.57 8.00 -5.02
C ASN A 73 14.19 8.65 -4.72
N PRO A 74 14.14 9.96 -4.45
CA PRO A 74 12.88 10.67 -4.18
C PRO A 74 11.86 10.55 -5.31
N LYS A 75 12.32 10.51 -6.56
CA LYS A 75 11.42 10.34 -7.72
C LYS A 75 10.77 8.96 -7.72
N ASP A 76 11.53 7.89 -7.48
CA ASP A 76 10.95 6.54 -7.38
C ASP A 76 9.97 6.42 -6.19
N CYS A 77 10.27 7.05 -5.06
CA CYS A 77 9.37 7.13 -3.92
C CYS A 77 8.04 7.82 -4.30
N MET A 78 8.11 8.95 -4.99
CA MET A 78 6.93 9.70 -5.44
C MET A 78 6.13 8.91 -6.48
N ASP A 79 6.80 8.33 -7.48
CA ASP A 79 6.14 7.55 -8.54
C ASP A 79 5.38 6.35 -7.93
N LYS A 80 5.99 5.66 -6.96
CA LYS A 80 5.32 4.59 -6.19
C LYS A 80 4.16 5.10 -5.35
N PHE A 81 4.33 6.23 -4.67
CA PHE A 81 3.25 6.85 -3.88
C PHE A 81 2.03 7.19 -4.76
N VAL A 82 2.25 7.82 -5.92
CA VAL A 82 1.17 8.17 -6.88
C VAL A 82 0.49 6.92 -7.42
N SER A 83 1.23 5.82 -7.62
CA SER A 83 0.66 4.57 -8.09
C SER A 83 -0.34 3.92 -7.11
N ASN A 84 -0.37 4.32 -5.83
CA ASN A 84 -1.36 3.84 -4.86
C ASN A 84 -2.81 4.18 -5.23
N ASN A 85 -3.03 5.16 -6.12
CA ASN A 85 -4.38 5.40 -6.68
C ASN A 85 -4.95 4.13 -7.34
N TRP A 86 -4.11 3.30 -7.98
CA TRP A 86 -4.54 2.05 -8.60
C TRP A 86 -5.01 1.02 -7.58
N ILE A 87 -4.48 1.01 -6.36
CA ILE A 87 -4.96 0.16 -5.27
C ILE A 87 -6.42 0.52 -4.95
N GLY A 88 -6.70 1.82 -4.81
CA GLY A 88 -8.07 2.31 -4.61
C GLY A 88 -8.99 1.89 -5.76
N CYS A 89 -8.56 2.06 -7.00
CA CYS A 89 -9.33 1.64 -8.18
C CYS A 89 -9.59 0.13 -8.20
N MET A 90 -8.60 -0.71 -7.87
CA MET A 90 -8.75 -2.16 -7.82
C MET A 90 -9.78 -2.58 -6.77
N VAL A 91 -9.63 -2.11 -5.52
CA VAL A 91 -10.56 -2.46 -4.43
C VAL A 91 -11.97 -1.97 -4.75
N PHE A 92 -12.14 -0.72 -5.20
CA PHE A 92 -13.44 -0.18 -5.58
C PHE A 92 -14.08 -0.96 -6.74
N GLY A 93 -13.29 -1.28 -7.78
CA GLY A 93 -13.72 -2.10 -8.89
C GLY A 93 -14.17 -3.50 -8.45
N GLY A 94 -13.46 -4.11 -7.50
CA GLY A 94 -13.84 -5.41 -6.91
C GLY A 94 -15.18 -5.35 -6.16
N ILE A 95 -15.43 -4.28 -5.41
CA ILE A 95 -16.71 -4.06 -4.73
C ILE A 95 -17.83 -3.94 -5.77
N LEU A 96 -17.67 -3.08 -6.79
CA LEU A 96 -18.67 -2.92 -7.84
C LEU A 96 -18.92 -4.21 -8.61
N ALA A 97 -17.86 -4.92 -9.00
CA ALA A 97 -17.96 -6.19 -9.71
C ALA A 97 -18.70 -7.23 -8.86
N ASN A 98 -18.45 -7.27 -7.55
CA ASN A 98 -19.20 -8.15 -6.66
C ASN A 98 -20.69 -7.82 -6.67
N GLN A 99 -21.07 -6.55 -6.48
CA GLN A 99 -22.47 -6.11 -6.44
C GLN A 99 -23.23 -6.34 -7.76
N LEU A 100 -22.51 -6.44 -8.88
CA LEU A 100 -23.11 -6.67 -10.20
C LEU A 100 -23.21 -8.15 -10.58
N LEU A 101 -22.35 -9.00 -10.02
CA LEU A 101 -22.23 -10.40 -10.41
C LEU A 101 -22.80 -11.39 -9.37
N VAL A 102 -23.04 -10.93 -8.14
CA VAL A 102 -23.51 -11.72 -6.99
C VAL A 102 -24.68 -10.99 -6.34
#